data_AF-E8RKY8-F1
#
_entry.id   AF-E8RKY8-F1
#
_cell.length_a   1.000
_cell.length_b   1.000
_cell.length_c   1.000
_cell.angle_alpha   90.00
_cell.angle_beta   90.00
_cell.angle_gamma   90.00
#
_symmetry.space_group_name_H-M   'P 1'
#
loop_
_entity.id
_entity.type
_entity.pdbx_description
1 polymer ?
#
loop_
_entity_poly.entity_id
_entity_poly.type
_entity_poly.pdbx_seq_one_letter_code
_entity_poly.pdbx_strand_id
1 'polypeptide(L)'
;MRCQVLAVSFMLCVSLSGCASVPVASHSGGISMLRDALNIPLAELETKATSGDARAQFSTSLVYQFGLKGTPADPLKATTYRRQALSAKGYTPITQYIAGLNGNPGRTAIINVPRYEVTAGEARAAYVCAQAVAGRVAPVVGAAACGTTEVYAEFVSEWSGEKSRWPVV
;
A
#
# COMPACT_ATOMS: atom_id res chain seq x y z
N MET A 1 -11.82 -53.55 49.87
CA MET A 1 -10.70 -52.84 50.54
C MET A 1 -9.72 -52.37 49.47
N ARG A 2 -9.15 -51.18 49.71
CA ARG A 2 -8.36 -50.31 48.81
C ARG A 2 -7.10 -50.94 48.20
N CYS A 3 -6.70 -50.48 47.00
CA CYS A 3 -5.39 -49.82 46.70
C CYS A 3 -5.26 -49.55 45.18
N GLN A 4 -5.26 -48.27 44.77
CA GLN A 4 -4.09 -47.51 44.26
C GLN A 4 -3.78 -47.77 42.77
N VAL A 5 -4.10 -46.84 41.85
CA VAL A 5 -3.32 -45.64 41.47
C VAL A 5 -1.96 -45.99 40.87
N LEU A 6 -1.91 -46.01 39.54
CA LEU A 6 -0.76 -45.94 38.61
C LEU A 6 -1.42 -45.88 37.21
N ALA A 7 -1.09 -45.06 36.23
CA ALA A 7 -0.05 -44.07 36.03
C ALA A 7 -0.60 -43.13 34.94
N VAL A 8 -0.52 -41.81 35.12
CA VAL A 8 0.48 -40.95 34.46
C VAL A 8 0.19 -40.74 32.97
N SER A 9 -0.15 -39.49 32.67
CA SER A 9 0.13 -38.79 31.40
C SER A 9 -0.65 -39.19 30.15
N PHE A 10 -1.86 -38.65 30.04
CA PHE A 10 -2.40 -38.19 28.74
C PHE A 10 -2.78 -36.72 28.87
N MET A 11 -1.77 -35.91 29.21
CA MET A 11 -1.87 -34.47 29.26
C MET A 11 -1.12 -33.90 28.07
N LEU A 12 -1.76 -32.97 27.38
CA LEU A 12 -1.15 -31.96 26.52
C LEU A 12 -0.64 -32.44 25.14
N CYS A 13 -1.54 -32.56 24.18
CA CYS A 13 -1.29 -32.19 22.79
C CYS A 13 -2.60 -31.71 22.13
N VAL A 14 -3.29 -30.75 22.77
CA VAL A 14 -4.23 -29.90 22.03
C VAL A 14 -3.37 -29.03 21.15
N SER A 15 -3.31 -29.42 19.89
CA SER A 15 -2.79 -28.70 18.75
C SER A 15 -3.14 -27.22 18.84
N LEU A 16 -2.14 -26.39 19.18
CA LEU A 16 -2.11 -24.99 18.79
C LEU A 16 -1.97 -24.93 17.26
N SER A 17 -3.04 -25.23 16.55
CA SER A 17 -3.25 -24.69 15.20
C SER A 17 -3.62 -23.22 15.37
N GLY A 18 -2.64 -22.43 15.81
CA GLY A 18 -2.72 -20.99 15.69
C GLY A 18 -2.73 -20.67 14.21
N CYS A 19 -3.88 -20.24 13.69
CA CYS A 19 -3.89 -19.44 12.47
C CYS A 19 -2.89 -18.32 12.74
N ALA A 20 -1.74 -18.35 12.06
CA ALA A 20 -0.90 -17.19 11.96
C ALA A 20 -1.71 -16.16 11.20
N SER A 21 -2.50 -15.38 11.94
CA SER A 21 -3.02 -14.10 11.49
C SER A 21 -1.78 -13.27 11.22
N VAL A 22 -1.24 -13.38 10.01
CA VAL A 22 -0.27 -12.42 9.51
C VAL A 22 -0.93 -11.07 9.76
N PRO A 23 -0.36 -10.20 10.62
CA PRO A 23 -0.87 -8.86 10.71
C PRO A 23 -0.79 -8.33 9.29
N VAL A 24 -1.95 -8.04 8.70
CA VAL A 24 -2.04 -7.32 7.44
C VAL A 24 -1.10 -6.15 7.61
N ALA A 25 0.03 -6.17 6.90
CA ALA A 25 1.09 -5.18 7.02
C ALA A 25 0.40 -3.83 7.04
N SER A 26 0.55 -3.12 8.15
CA SER A 26 -0.18 -1.88 8.41
C SER A 26 -0.11 -1.00 7.15
N HIS A 27 -1.24 -0.85 6.47
CA HIS A 27 -1.40 -0.16 5.17
C HIS A 27 -1.17 1.35 5.29
N SER A 28 -0.48 1.82 6.35
CA SER A 28 -0.45 3.20 6.79
C SER A 28 0.04 4.17 5.70
N GLY A 29 1.04 3.78 4.91
CA GLY A 29 1.54 4.58 3.78
C GLY A 29 0.50 4.75 2.66
N GLY A 30 -0.17 3.67 2.26
CA GLY A 30 -1.22 3.69 1.24
C GLY A 30 -2.41 4.56 1.65
N ILE A 31 -2.91 4.33 2.86
CA ILE A 31 -4.07 5.04 3.40
C ILE A 31 -3.80 6.54 3.54
N SER A 32 -2.58 6.96 3.90
CA SER A 32 -2.24 8.40 3.97
C SER A 32 -2.40 9.12 2.62
N MET A 33 -2.07 8.48 1.49
CA MET A 33 -2.20 9.13 0.18
C MET A 33 -3.66 9.37 -0.20
N LEU A 34 -4.56 8.44 0.17
CA LEU A 34 -5.99 8.67 -0.02
C LEU A 34 -6.51 9.79 0.88
N ARG A 35 -6.09 9.81 2.15
CA ARG A 35 -6.46 10.89 3.09
C ARG A 35 -6.01 12.25 2.55
N ASP A 36 -4.79 12.35 2.04
CA ASP A 36 -4.28 13.58 1.41
C ASP A 36 -5.11 13.98 0.19
N ALA A 37 -5.51 13.02 -0.64
CA ALA A 37 -6.36 13.27 -1.80
C ALA A 37 -7.74 13.86 -1.41
N LEU A 38 -8.28 13.46 -0.25
CA LEU A 38 -9.56 13.96 0.27
C LEU A 38 -9.42 15.32 0.98
N ASN A 39 -8.34 15.52 1.74
CA ASN A 39 -8.23 16.64 2.68
C ASN A 39 -7.36 17.81 2.20
N ILE A 40 -6.32 17.56 1.38
CA ILE A 40 -5.43 18.62 0.90
C ILE A 40 -6.01 19.24 -0.38
N PRO A 41 -6.06 20.58 -0.54
CA PRO A 41 -6.52 21.22 -1.77
C PRO A 41 -5.74 20.76 -3.01
N LEU A 42 -6.41 20.60 -4.16
CA LEU A 42 -5.78 20.12 -5.39
C LEU A 42 -4.60 21.00 -5.84
N ALA A 43 -4.72 22.32 -5.76
CA ALA A 43 -3.65 23.24 -6.13
C ALA A 43 -2.36 23.02 -5.30
N GLU A 44 -2.50 22.73 -4.01
CA GLU A 44 -1.37 22.42 -3.14
C GLU A 44 -0.76 21.06 -3.51
N LEU A 45 -1.59 20.05 -3.75
CA LEU A 45 -1.13 18.74 -4.21
C LEU A 45 -0.38 18.83 -5.55
N GLU A 46 -0.86 19.63 -6.50
CA GLU A 46 -0.18 19.84 -7.78
C GLU A 46 1.16 20.57 -7.61
N THR A 47 1.23 21.52 -6.68
CA THR A 47 2.49 22.21 -6.34
C THR A 47 3.53 21.21 -5.79
N LYS A 48 3.13 20.32 -4.87
CA LYS A 48 4.03 19.26 -4.36
C LYS A 48 4.33 18.21 -5.43
N ALA A 49 3.35 17.85 -6.25
CA ALA A 49 3.53 16.87 -7.31
C ALA A 49 4.52 17.35 -8.38
N THR A 50 4.49 18.65 -8.71
CA THR A 50 5.42 19.28 -9.65
C THR A 50 6.83 19.44 -9.08
N SER A 51 6.99 19.55 -7.75
CA SER A 51 8.31 19.50 -7.11
C SER A 51 8.90 18.07 -7.03
N GLY A 52 8.16 17.06 -7.46
CA GLY A 52 8.64 15.68 -7.57
C GLY A 52 8.20 14.74 -6.45
N ASP A 53 7.42 15.23 -5.47
CA ASP A 53 6.92 14.44 -4.35
C ASP A 53 6.06 13.28 -4.84
N ALA A 54 6.53 12.04 -4.63
CA ALA A 54 5.84 10.84 -5.12
C ALA A 54 4.47 10.63 -4.48
N ARG A 55 4.32 10.96 -3.20
CA ARG A 55 3.04 10.80 -2.48
C ARG A 55 2.03 11.81 -3.00
N ALA A 56 2.44 13.07 -3.16
CA ALA A 56 1.58 14.11 -3.74
C ALA A 56 1.20 13.80 -5.19
N GLN A 57 2.13 13.26 -6.00
CA GLN A 57 1.82 12.74 -7.34
C GLN A 57 0.75 11.66 -7.26
N PHE A 58 0.88 10.69 -6.35
CA PHE A 58 -0.12 9.64 -6.21
C PHE A 58 -1.47 10.17 -5.73
N SER A 59 -1.50 11.03 -4.71
CA SER A 59 -2.73 11.65 -4.20
C SER A 59 -3.42 12.48 -5.28
N THR A 60 -2.67 13.25 -6.08
CA THR A 60 -3.18 13.98 -7.25
C THR A 60 -3.80 13.02 -8.27
N SER A 61 -3.17 11.86 -8.48
CA SER A 61 -3.75 10.82 -9.35
C SER A 61 -5.11 10.33 -8.87
N LEU A 62 -5.33 10.21 -7.56
CA LEU A 62 -6.61 9.80 -7.00
C LEU A 62 -7.67 10.89 -7.20
N VAL A 63 -7.32 12.16 -7.01
CA VAL A 63 -8.23 13.28 -7.25
C VAL A 63 -8.76 13.26 -8.68
N TYR A 64 -7.88 13.15 -9.68
CA TYR A 64 -8.29 13.09 -11.08
C TYR A 64 -8.96 11.78 -11.45
N GLN A 65 -8.60 10.66 -10.84
CA GLN A 65 -9.19 9.37 -11.17
C GLN A 65 -10.67 9.25 -10.75
N PHE A 66 -11.01 9.85 -9.61
CA PHE A 66 -12.33 9.75 -8.98
C PHE A 66 -13.12 11.06 -9.04
N GLY A 67 -12.54 12.13 -9.59
CA GLY A 67 -13.18 13.44 -9.64
C GLY A 67 -13.47 14.02 -8.25
N LEU A 68 -12.49 13.98 -7.34
CA LEU A 68 -12.68 14.42 -5.96
C LEU A 68 -12.72 15.96 -5.86
N LYS A 69 -13.39 16.48 -4.83
CA LYS A 69 -13.40 17.91 -4.47
C LYS A 69 -13.92 18.81 -5.60
N GLY A 70 -14.91 18.33 -6.37
CA GLY A 70 -15.48 19.06 -7.51
C GLY A 70 -14.56 19.12 -8.74
N THR A 71 -13.46 18.37 -8.75
CA THR A 71 -12.58 18.26 -9.91
C THR A 71 -13.20 17.30 -10.92
N PRO A 72 -13.31 17.63 -12.22
CA PRO A 72 -13.72 16.66 -13.22
C PRO A 72 -12.75 15.47 -13.28
N ALA A 73 -13.29 14.26 -13.43
CA ALA A 73 -12.45 13.09 -13.57
C ALA A 73 -11.64 13.14 -14.89
N ASP A 74 -10.33 12.91 -14.80
CA ASP A 74 -9.39 12.83 -15.92
C ASP A 74 -8.47 11.60 -15.74
N PRO A 75 -8.80 10.46 -16.34
CA PRO A 75 -8.03 9.23 -16.18
C PRO A 75 -6.63 9.31 -16.83
N LEU A 76 -6.45 10.14 -17.86
CA LEU A 76 -5.16 10.30 -18.53
C LEU A 76 -4.19 11.08 -17.65
N LYS A 77 -4.67 12.19 -17.08
CA LYS A 77 -3.91 12.98 -16.10
C LYS A 77 -3.62 12.15 -14.85
N ALA A 78 -4.61 11.39 -14.35
CA ALA A 78 -4.41 10.45 -13.25
C ALA A 78 -3.31 9.41 -13.54
N THR A 79 -3.34 8.77 -14.71
CA THR A 79 -2.33 7.77 -15.10
C THR A 79 -0.94 8.38 -15.18
N THR A 80 -0.84 9.61 -15.68
CA THR A 80 0.44 10.34 -15.79
C THR A 80 1.06 10.55 -14.40
N TYR A 81 0.30 11.13 -13.46
CA TYR A 81 0.78 11.33 -12.10
C TYR A 81 1.08 10.01 -11.38
N ARG A 82 0.27 8.98 -11.59
CA ARG A 82 0.50 7.64 -11.01
C ARG A 82 1.83 7.04 -11.48
N ARG A 83 2.14 7.17 -12.77
CA ARG A 83 3.42 6.71 -13.34
C ARG A 83 4.60 7.49 -12.76
N GLN A 84 4.46 8.79 -12.54
CA GLN A 84 5.49 9.61 -11.92
C GLN A 84 5.72 9.25 -10.45
N ALA A 85 4.64 8.98 -9.70
CA ALA A 85 4.71 8.56 -8.30
C ALA A 85 5.50 7.25 -8.13
N LEU A 86 5.29 6.31 -9.04
CA LEU A 86 5.93 4.98 -9.02
C LEU A 86 7.30 4.94 -9.71
N SER A 87 7.78 6.06 -10.24
CA SER A 87 9.12 6.12 -10.85
C SER A 87 10.21 6.09 -9.77
N ALA A 88 11.37 5.53 -10.09
CA ALA A 88 12.53 5.62 -9.21
C ALA A 88 12.91 7.08 -8.96
N LYS A 89 13.22 7.43 -7.70
CA LYS A 89 13.66 8.77 -7.27
C LYS A 89 15.17 8.86 -7.07
N GLY A 90 15.89 7.86 -7.56
CA GLY A 90 17.33 7.73 -7.47
C GLY A 90 17.75 6.28 -7.30
N TYR A 91 19.04 6.07 -7.05
CA TYR A 91 19.61 4.75 -6.86
C TYR A 91 20.48 4.71 -5.61
N THR A 92 20.48 3.57 -4.92
CA THR A 92 21.45 3.27 -3.86
C THR A 92 22.49 2.32 -4.45
N PRO A 93 23.76 2.74 -4.56
CA PRO A 93 24.82 1.86 -5.01
C PRO A 93 25.13 0.85 -3.91
N ILE A 94 25.22 -0.42 -4.28
CA ILE A 94 25.73 -1.51 -3.44
C ILE A 94 26.96 -2.07 -4.12
N THR A 95 28.07 -2.11 -3.39
CA THR A 95 29.31 -2.72 -3.89
C THR A 95 29.31 -4.20 -3.51
N GLN A 96 29.26 -5.08 -4.49
CA GLN A 96 29.37 -6.51 -4.31
C GLN A 96 30.78 -6.98 -4.71
N TYR A 97 31.48 -7.63 -3.79
CA TYR A 97 32.71 -8.34 -4.11
C TYR A 97 32.37 -9.73 -4.68
N ILE A 98 33.02 -10.09 -5.78
CA ILE A 98 32.91 -11.39 -6.44
C ILE A 98 34.29 -12.03 -6.35
N ALA A 99 34.39 -13.13 -5.58
CA ALA A 99 35.63 -13.86 -5.41
C ALA A 99 36.12 -14.42 -6.75
N GLY A 100 37.44 -14.37 -6.94
CA GLY A 100 38.10 -15.02 -8.06
C GLY A 100 38.10 -16.54 -7.92
N LEU A 101 38.03 -17.26 -9.03
CA LEU A 101 38.09 -18.72 -9.06
C LEU A 101 39.23 -19.17 -9.98
N ASN A 102 39.90 -20.27 -9.62
CA ASN A 102 40.98 -20.90 -10.38
C ASN A 102 42.17 -19.97 -10.69
N GLY A 103 42.65 -19.24 -9.68
CA GLY A 103 43.81 -18.34 -9.82
C GLY A 103 43.50 -16.99 -10.49
N ASN A 104 42.27 -16.76 -10.94
CA ASN A 104 41.86 -15.44 -11.40
C ASN A 104 41.66 -14.48 -10.22
N PRO A 105 41.95 -13.18 -10.39
CA PRO A 105 41.69 -12.19 -9.36
C PRO A 105 40.17 -12.00 -9.12
N GLY A 106 39.82 -11.65 -7.88
CA GLY A 106 38.47 -11.19 -7.56
C GLY A 106 38.17 -9.81 -8.17
N ARG A 107 36.89 -9.44 -8.19
CA ARG A 107 36.43 -8.17 -8.74
C ARG A 107 35.31 -7.57 -7.90
N THR A 108 35.11 -6.26 -8.01
CA THR A 108 33.94 -5.58 -7.46
C THR A 108 32.95 -5.25 -8.57
N ALA A 109 31.66 -5.34 -8.25
CA ALA A 109 30.57 -4.90 -9.10
C ALA A 109 29.72 -3.88 -8.31
N ILE A 110 29.41 -2.75 -8.92
CA ILE A 110 28.47 -1.78 -8.36
C ILE A 110 27.09 -2.11 -8.91
N ILE A 111 26.15 -2.43 -8.01
CA ILE A 111 24.76 -2.68 -8.34
C ILE A 111 23.96 -1.46 -7.87
N ASN A 112 23.34 -0.76 -8.80
CA ASN A 112 22.48 0.39 -8.50
C ASN A 112 21.05 -0.09 -8.27
N VAL A 113 20.62 -0.11 -7.00
CA VAL A 113 19.24 -0.49 -6.65
C VAL A 113 18.35 0.74 -6.72
N PRO A 114 17.27 0.75 -7.50
CA PRO A 114 16.36 1.89 -7.57
C PRO A 114 15.68 2.12 -6.22
N ARG A 115 15.59 3.40 -5.82
CA ARG A 115 14.81 3.83 -4.66
C ARG A 115 13.46 4.33 -5.10
N TYR A 116 12.42 3.84 -4.43
CA TYR A 116 11.05 4.29 -4.62
C TYR A 116 10.55 4.93 -3.34
N GLU A 117 9.87 6.06 -3.47
CA GLU A 117 9.21 6.74 -2.34
C GLU A 117 7.79 6.23 -2.12
N VAL A 118 7.13 5.75 -3.20
CA VAL A 118 5.85 5.06 -3.16
C VAL A 118 6.04 3.69 -3.78
N THR A 119 5.75 2.64 -3.01
CA THR A 119 5.81 1.26 -3.49
C THR A 119 4.53 0.89 -4.26
N ALA A 120 4.62 -0.11 -5.13
CA ALA A 120 3.45 -0.65 -5.84
C ALA A 120 2.38 -1.19 -4.86
N GLY A 121 2.80 -1.72 -3.70
CA GLY A 121 1.90 -2.20 -2.66
C GLY A 121 1.10 -1.07 -2.01
N GLU A 122 1.77 0.02 -1.62
CA GLU A 122 1.11 1.20 -1.04
C GLU A 122 0.16 1.86 -2.04
N ALA A 123 0.59 2.02 -3.30
CA ALA A 123 -0.24 2.54 -4.37
C ALA A 123 -1.50 1.68 -4.59
N ARG A 124 -1.34 0.35 -4.63
CA ARG A 124 -2.46 -0.58 -4.76
C ARG A 124 -3.42 -0.49 -3.57
N ALA A 125 -2.90 -0.46 -2.34
CA ALA A 125 -3.68 -0.31 -1.12
C ALA A 125 -4.54 0.96 -1.15
N ALA A 126 -3.92 2.10 -1.43
CA ALA A 126 -4.60 3.39 -1.53
C ALA A 126 -5.73 3.36 -2.57
N TYR A 127 -5.45 2.79 -3.74
CA TYR A 127 -6.40 2.74 -4.85
C TYR A 127 -7.55 1.76 -4.59
N VAL A 128 -7.29 0.58 -4.04
CA VAL A 128 -8.31 -0.41 -3.69
C VAL A 128 -9.24 0.14 -2.61
N CYS A 129 -8.69 0.82 -1.58
CA CYS A 129 -9.50 1.52 -0.60
C CYS A 129 -10.37 2.61 -1.26
N ALA A 130 -9.79 3.44 -2.14
CA ALA A 130 -10.52 4.46 -2.87
C ALA A 130 -11.69 3.90 -3.71
N GLN A 131 -11.48 2.76 -4.39
CA GLN A 131 -12.54 2.06 -5.12
C GLN A 131 -13.64 1.53 -4.20
N ALA A 132 -13.28 0.95 -3.06
CA ALA A 132 -14.24 0.46 -2.08
C ALA A 132 -15.13 1.61 -1.57
N VAL A 133 -14.52 2.76 -1.27
CA VAL A 133 -15.23 3.97 -0.82
C VAL A 133 -16.12 4.52 -1.93
N ALA A 134 -15.61 4.68 -3.16
CA ALA A 134 -16.39 5.13 -4.31
C ALA A 134 -17.58 4.21 -4.61
N GLY A 135 -17.37 2.90 -4.51
CA GLY A 135 -18.38 1.87 -4.72
C GLY A 135 -19.42 1.76 -3.61
N ARG A 136 -19.15 2.34 -2.43
CA ARG A 136 -19.94 2.18 -1.20
C ARG A 136 -20.20 0.71 -0.88
N VAL A 137 -19.15 -0.10 -0.94
CA VAL A 137 -19.22 -1.53 -0.65
C VAL A 137 -19.62 -1.80 0.81
N ALA A 138 -19.99 -3.04 1.13
CA ALA A 138 -20.33 -3.43 2.50
C ALA A 138 -19.16 -3.13 3.47
N PRO A 139 -19.42 -2.67 4.71
CA PRO A 139 -18.39 -2.23 5.65
C PRO A 139 -17.26 -3.24 5.90
N VAL A 140 -17.57 -4.55 5.92
CA VAL A 140 -16.57 -5.60 6.10
C VAL A 140 -15.58 -5.66 4.92
N VAL A 141 -16.09 -5.47 3.70
CA VAL A 141 -15.26 -5.43 2.48
C VAL A 141 -14.47 -4.12 2.44
N GLY A 142 -15.09 -3.00 2.82
CA GLY A 142 -14.42 -1.71 2.93
C GLY A 142 -13.29 -1.71 3.95
N ALA A 143 -13.50 -2.32 5.11
CA ALA A 143 -12.48 -2.49 6.14
C ALA A 143 -11.31 -3.33 5.66
N ALA A 144 -11.56 -4.43 4.92
CA ALA A 144 -10.49 -5.23 4.33
C ALA A 144 -9.65 -4.43 3.31
N ALA A 145 -10.24 -3.48 2.61
CA ALA A 145 -9.56 -2.62 1.65
C ALA A 145 -8.80 -1.45 2.31
N CYS A 146 -9.38 -0.86 3.35
CA CYS A 146 -8.90 0.38 3.98
C CYS A 146 -8.16 0.17 5.32
N GLY A 147 -8.13 -1.07 5.82
CA GLY A 147 -7.51 -1.45 7.09
C GLY A 147 -8.52 -1.68 8.21
N THR A 148 -9.43 -0.73 8.47
CA THR A 148 -10.46 -0.86 9.52
C THR A 148 -11.81 -0.32 9.07
N THR A 149 -12.87 -0.70 9.81
CA THR A 149 -14.23 -0.21 9.60
C THR A 149 -14.36 1.29 9.84
N GLU A 150 -13.60 1.83 10.81
CA GLU A 150 -13.62 3.23 11.21
C GLU A 150 -13.00 4.10 10.10
N VAL A 151 -11.82 3.71 9.61
CA VAL A 151 -11.14 4.42 8.51
C VAL A 151 -11.99 4.38 7.24
N TYR A 152 -12.62 3.25 6.95
CA TYR A 152 -13.53 3.15 5.81
C TYR A 152 -14.74 4.11 5.97
N ALA A 153 -15.37 4.13 7.14
CA ALA A 153 -16.50 5.02 7.41
C ALA A 153 -16.12 6.50 7.34
N GLU A 154 -14.95 6.87 7.87
CA GLU A 154 -14.36 8.21 7.75
C GLU A 154 -14.29 8.62 6.27
N PHE A 155 -13.63 7.83 5.42
CA PHE A 155 -13.50 8.15 4.01
C PHE A 155 -14.83 8.17 3.25
N VAL A 156 -15.77 7.28 3.58
CA VAL A 156 -17.12 7.32 2.98
C VAL A 156 -17.84 8.63 3.31
N SER A 157 -17.63 9.18 4.51
CA SER A 157 -18.23 10.46 4.92
C SER A 157 -17.59 11.68 4.22
N GLU A 158 -16.29 11.62 3.95
CA GLU A 158 -15.53 12.68 3.27
C GLU A 158 -15.62 12.60 1.73
N TRP A 159 -16.12 11.49 1.19
CA TRP A 159 -16.09 11.22 -0.24
C TRP A 159 -17.00 12.15 -1.04
N SER A 160 -16.38 12.99 -1.88
CA SER A 160 -17.06 13.92 -2.79
C SER A 160 -16.96 13.53 -4.27
N GLY A 161 -16.32 12.39 -4.58
CA GLY A 161 -16.05 11.97 -5.95
C GLY A 161 -17.16 11.16 -6.62
N GLU A 162 -17.08 11.11 -7.94
CA GLU A 162 -17.92 10.21 -8.74
C GLU A 162 -17.45 8.75 -8.60
N LYS A 163 -18.34 7.81 -8.93
CA LYS A 163 -17.96 6.39 -8.99
C LYS A 163 -16.89 6.19 -10.06
N SER A 164 -15.81 5.49 -9.74
CA SER A 164 -14.78 5.16 -10.74
C SER A 164 -15.38 4.34 -11.87
N ARG A 165 -15.34 4.88 -13.08
CA ARG A 165 -15.85 4.22 -14.29
C ARG A 165 -14.83 3.28 -14.95
N TRP A 166 -13.56 3.38 -14.59
CA TRP A 166 -12.46 2.74 -15.31
C TRP A 166 -11.92 1.49 -14.61
N PRO A 167 -11.85 0.33 -15.29
CA PRO A 167 -11.19 -0.86 -14.79
C PRO A 167 -9.66 -0.71 -14.81
N VAL A 168 -8.99 -1.45 -13.94
CA VAL A 168 -7.53 -1.42 -13.76
C VAL A 168 -6.84 -2.22 -14.87
N VAL A 169 -5.77 -1.68 -15.46
CA VAL A 169 -4.79 -2.42 -16.28
C VAL A 169 -3.50 -2.56 -15.48
#